data_AF-A0A3L7PAF5-F1
#
_entry.id   AF-A0A3L7PAF5-F1
#
_cell.length_a   1.000
_cell.length_b   1.000
_cell.length_c   1.000
_cell.angle_alpha   90.00
_cell.angle_beta   90.00
_cell.angle_gamma   90.00
#
_symmetry.space_group_name_H-M   'P 1'
#
loop_
_entity.id
_entity.type
_entity.pdbx_description
1 polymer ?
#
loop_
_entity_poly.entity_id
_entity_poly.type
_entity_poly.pdbx_seq_one_letter_code
_entity_poly.pdbx_strand_id
1 'polypeptide(L)'
;MDFSMGRESAFRLPRGIRPGPLSKVIPAEGYRHGVFKHAGRKVPMLAASVSAERLFEVFCDLLEPLGETVDAYLQRHAGGAAAHEMLRESVDLPVLLSQLCDAEELLVDDGATGVVICAKSSEPMAEVHLDDHKALIIYAYNLTPFMMVLDRHGLRRDPGHRLVLEEQHLHLELPDAEEAFDRLASELSMMPVPGKVRH
;
A
#
# COMPACT_ATOMS: atom_id res chain seq x y z
N MET A 1 -13.05 11.61 -40.38
CA MET A 1 -13.72 10.40 -39.89
C MET A 1 -12.76 9.74 -38.91
N ASP A 2 -13.31 9.49 -37.74
CA ASP A 2 -12.67 9.19 -36.46
C ASP A 2 -12.10 7.77 -36.42
N PHE A 3 -11.03 7.55 -35.66
CA PHE A 3 -10.70 6.32 -34.92
C PHE A 3 -9.51 6.59 -33.98
N SER A 4 -9.71 7.47 -33.00
CA SER A 4 -8.91 7.42 -31.76
C SER A 4 -9.63 6.53 -30.75
N MET A 5 -9.47 5.22 -30.88
CA MET A 5 -9.94 4.27 -29.86
C MET A 5 -8.78 3.97 -28.91
N GLY A 6 -8.44 4.95 -28.08
CA GLY A 6 -7.64 4.71 -26.88
C GLY A 6 -8.47 3.83 -25.95
N ARG A 7 -8.14 2.54 -25.86
CA ARG A 7 -8.63 1.71 -24.76
C ARG A 7 -7.93 2.17 -23.49
N GLU A 8 -8.45 3.21 -22.86
CA GLU A 8 -8.23 3.43 -21.44
C GLU A 8 -8.93 2.26 -20.73
N SER A 9 -8.14 1.37 -20.12
CA SER A 9 -8.68 0.32 -19.27
C SER A 9 -9.50 0.99 -18.16
N ALA A 10 -10.80 0.67 -18.08
CA ALA A 10 -11.63 1.11 -16.98
C ALA A 10 -11.00 0.67 -15.66
N PHE A 11 -10.74 1.62 -14.76
CA PHE A 11 -10.14 1.34 -13.45
C PHE A 11 -10.87 0.20 -12.74
N ARG A 12 -10.13 -0.78 -12.24
CA ARG A 12 -10.68 -1.89 -11.46
C ARG A 12 -10.32 -1.74 -10.00
N LEU A 13 -11.35 -1.65 -9.16
CA LEU A 13 -11.18 -1.66 -7.72
C LEU A 13 -10.76 -3.05 -7.23
N PRO A 14 -9.78 -3.13 -6.31
CA PRO A 14 -9.51 -4.36 -5.58
C PRO A 14 -10.76 -4.86 -4.86
N ARG A 15 -10.90 -6.17 -4.67
CA ARG A 15 -12.12 -6.77 -4.11
C ARG A 15 -12.38 -6.32 -2.68
N GLY A 16 -11.32 -6.04 -1.93
CA GLY A 16 -11.37 -5.68 -0.52
C GLY A 16 -12.01 -4.34 -0.21
N ILE A 17 -12.20 -3.47 -1.20
CA ILE A 17 -12.74 -2.12 -0.99
C ILE A 17 -13.87 -1.81 -1.96
N ARG A 18 -14.95 -1.23 -1.43
CA ARG A 18 -16.06 -0.70 -2.24
C ARG A 18 -16.38 0.74 -1.84
N PRO A 19 -16.59 1.65 -2.79
CA PRO A 19 -17.15 2.97 -2.49
C PRO A 19 -18.48 2.83 -1.76
N GLY A 20 -18.67 3.64 -0.73
CA GLY A 20 -19.92 3.69 0.01
C GLY A 20 -21.06 4.25 -0.84
N PRO A 21 -22.33 4.04 -0.44
CA PRO A 21 -23.50 4.45 -1.23
C PRO A 21 -23.57 5.95 -1.54
N LEU A 22 -22.94 6.79 -0.71
CA LEU A 22 -22.90 8.25 -0.87
C LEU A 22 -21.57 8.77 -1.40
N SER A 23 -20.60 7.88 -1.67
CA SER A 23 -19.28 8.28 -2.17
C SER A 23 -19.41 8.94 -3.54
N LYS A 24 -18.72 10.07 -3.71
CA LYS A 24 -18.64 10.82 -4.97
C LYS A 24 -17.29 10.69 -5.65
N VAL A 25 -16.40 9.86 -5.10
CA VAL A 25 -15.13 9.55 -5.75
C VAL A 25 -15.39 8.67 -6.95
N ILE A 26 -14.85 9.07 -8.10
CA ILE A 26 -14.79 8.24 -9.30
C ILE A 26 -13.42 7.56 -9.25
N PRO A 27 -13.34 6.24 -9.05
CA PRO A 27 -12.07 5.53 -9.01
C PRO A 27 -11.31 5.71 -10.34
N ALA A 28 -10.03 6.06 -10.24
CA ALA A 28 -9.15 6.28 -11.39
C ALA A 28 -7.71 5.94 -10.98
N GLU A 29 -6.85 5.68 -11.96
CA GLU A 29 -5.41 5.59 -11.68
C GLU A 29 -4.79 6.98 -11.60
N GLY A 30 -3.77 7.13 -10.76
CA GLY A 30 -3.00 8.36 -10.66
C GLY A 30 -2.40 8.52 -9.28
N TYR A 31 -1.70 9.63 -9.08
CA TYR A 31 -1.16 9.96 -7.78
C TYR A 31 -1.14 11.47 -7.53
N ARG A 32 -1.09 11.84 -6.26
CA ARG A 32 -0.87 13.22 -5.82
C ARG A 32 0.25 13.32 -4.80
N HIS A 33 0.74 14.55 -4.65
CA HIS A 33 1.63 14.90 -3.56
C HIS A 33 0.81 15.34 -2.34
N GLY A 34 1.29 15.01 -1.16
CA GLY A 34 0.75 15.47 0.11
C GLY A 34 1.86 15.75 1.11
N VAL A 35 1.45 16.07 2.34
CA VAL A 35 2.34 16.18 3.49
C VAL A 35 1.64 15.59 4.69
N PHE A 36 2.20 14.53 5.26
CA PHE A 36 1.76 14.00 6.54
C PHE A 36 2.28 14.88 7.67
N LYS A 37 1.38 15.19 8.61
CA LYS A 37 1.67 16.06 9.76
C LYS A 37 1.30 15.34 11.04
N HIS A 38 2.29 14.99 11.85
CA HIS A 38 2.07 14.37 13.16
C HIS A 38 3.10 14.88 14.18
N ALA A 39 2.64 15.25 15.37
CA ALA A 39 3.49 15.73 16.47
C ALA A 39 4.55 16.78 16.05
N GLY A 40 4.17 17.72 15.16
CA GLY A 40 5.06 18.78 14.66
C GLY A 40 6.02 18.37 13.53
N ARG A 41 6.11 17.08 13.20
CA ARG A 41 6.86 16.58 12.05
C ARG A 41 6.05 16.73 10.76
N LYS A 42 6.73 17.08 9.68
CA LYS A 42 6.16 17.17 8.32
C LYS A 42 6.94 16.25 7.41
N VAL A 43 6.29 15.20 6.91
CA VAL A 43 6.90 14.24 6.00
C VAL A 43 6.20 14.37 4.65
N PRO A 44 6.92 14.67 3.55
CA PRO A 44 6.35 14.63 2.22
C PRO A 44 5.79 13.25 1.91
N MET A 45 4.68 13.19 1.18
CA MET A 45 4.06 11.93 0.80
C MET A 45 3.58 11.91 -0.63
N LEU A 46 3.50 10.70 -1.20
CA LEU A 46 2.71 10.39 -2.39
C LEU A 46 1.51 9.55 -1.96
N ALA A 47 0.38 9.79 -2.60
CA ALA A 47 -0.83 8.98 -2.43
C ALA A 47 -1.31 8.59 -3.82
N ALA A 48 -1.36 7.29 -4.10
CA ALA A 48 -1.67 6.75 -5.41
C ALA A 48 -2.74 5.66 -5.36
N SER A 49 -3.58 5.61 -6.39
CA SER A 49 -4.42 4.45 -6.68
C SER A 49 -4.02 3.82 -8.00
N VAL A 50 -4.04 2.50 -8.00
CA VAL A 50 -3.67 1.63 -9.12
C VAL A 50 -4.77 0.60 -9.29
N SER A 51 -5.08 0.20 -10.52
CA SER A 51 -6.07 -0.84 -10.77
C SER A 51 -5.61 -2.16 -10.14
N ALA A 52 -6.55 -2.97 -9.65
CA ALA A 52 -6.29 -4.18 -8.89
C ALA A 52 -5.26 -5.11 -9.54
N GLU A 53 -5.36 -5.32 -10.85
CA GLU A 53 -4.48 -6.19 -11.64
C GLU A 53 -3.01 -5.72 -11.73
N ARG A 54 -2.72 -4.48 -11.32
CA ARG A 54 -1.38 -3.87 -11.36
C ARG A 54 -0.89 -3.44 -9.99
N LEU A 55 -1.78 -3.39 -8.99
CA LEU A 55 -1.50 -2.82 -7.68
C LEU A 55 -0.27 -3.46 -7.03
N PHE A 56 -0.20 -4.80 -7.06
CA PHE A 56 0.90 -5.54 -6.48
C PHE A 56 2.23 -5.33 -7.24
N GLU A 57 2.22 -5.38 -8.56
CA GLU A 57 3.41 -5.10 -9.40
C GLU A 57 3.97 -3.71 -9.13
N VAL A 58 3.12 -2.67 -9.11
CA VAL A 58 3.55 -1.29 -8.82
C VAL A 58 4.08 -1.17 -7.40
N PHE A 59 3.45 -1.84 -6.44
CA PHE A 59 3.92 -1.88 -5.05
C PHE A 59 5.33 -2.47 -4.96
N CYS A 60 5.59 -3.62 -5.60
CA CYS A 60 6.90 -4.27 -5.62
C CYS A 60 7.99 -3.36 -6.19
N ASP A 61 7.73 -2.70 -7.31
CA ASP A 61 8.69 -1.77 -7.93
C ASP A 61 8.94 -0.52 -7.07
N LEU A 62 7.95 -0.08 -6.29
CA LEU A 62 8.12 1.03 -5.35
C LEU A 62 9.05 0.70 -4.18
N LEU A 63 9.39 -0.58 -3.97
CA LEU A 63 10.34 -0.99 -2.95
C LEU A 63 11.80 -0.84 -3.40
N GLU A 64 12.08 -0.76 -4.71
CA GLU A 64 13.44 -0.60 -5.25
C GLU A 64 14.24 0.54 -4.59
N PRO A 65 13.66 1.73 -4.31
CA PRO A 65 14.40 2.83 -3.70
C PRO A 65 14.70 2.67 -2.20
N LEU A 66 14.19 1.63 -1.53
CA LEU A 66 14.36 1.43 -0.09
C LEU A 66 15.69 0.79 0.30
N GLY A 67 16.41 0.21 -0.68
CA GLY A 67 17.69 -0.48 -0.47
C GLY A 67 17.55 -2.01 -0.48
N GLU A 68 18.68 -2.69 -0.23
CA GLU A 68 18.78 -4.16 -0.35
C GLU A 68 18.17 -4.90 0.85
N THR A 69 18.12 -4.25 2.01
CA THR A 69 17.58 -4.80 3.25
C THR A 69 16.55 -3.83 3.81
N VAL A 70 15.42 -4.33 4.30
CA VAL A 70 14.28 -3.52 4.77
C VAL A 70 13.69 -4.08 6.07
N ASP A 71 12.85 -3.29 6.73
CA ASP A 71 11.98 -3.75 7.81
C ASP A 71 10.54 -3.83 7.27
N ALA A 72 9.81 -4.91 7.58
CA ALA A 72 8.47 -5.17 7.08
C ALA A 72 7.48 -5.31 8.23
N TYR A 73 6.37 -4.57 8.14
CA TYR A 73 5.22 -4.69 9.02
C TYR A 73 4.05 -5.28 8.25
N LEU A 74 3.45 -6.34 8.78
CA LEU A 74 2.19 -6.89 8.27
C LEU A 74 1.09 -6.51 9.26
N GLN A 75 0.01 -5.93 8.76
CA GLN A 75 -1.05 -5.32 9.57
C GLN A 75 -2.40 -5.91 9.21
N ARG A 76 -3.21 -6.25 10.21
CA ARG A 76 -4.62 -6.62 10.01
C ARG A 76 -5.55 -5.75 10.83
N HIS A 77 -6.52 -5.15 10.16
CA HIS A 77 -7.53 -4.23 10.67
C HIS A 77 -8.94 -4.82 10.49
N ALA A 78 -9.29 -5.80 11.33
CA ALA A 78 -10.62 -6.41 11.30
C ALA A 78 -11.60 -5.70 12.25
N GLY A 79 -12.72 -5.19 11.72
CA GLY A 79 -13.93 -4.88 12.50
C GLY A 79 -13.80 -3.89 13.67
N GLY A 80 -12.85 -2.95 13.65
CA GLY A 80 -12.68 -1.94 14.70
C GLY A 80 -11.94 -2.41 15.97
N ALA A 81 -11.36 -3.61 15.94
CA ALA A 81 -10.40 -4.04 16.96
C ALA A 81 -9.06 -3.29 16.80
N ALA A 82 -8.19 -3.38 17.82
CA ALA A 82 -6.80 -2.94 17.66
C ALA A 82 -6.13 -3.74 16.53
N ALA A 83 -5.35 -3.06 15.70
CA ALA A 83 -4.65 -3.69 14.59
C ALA A 83 -3.74 -4.82 15.11
N HIS A 84 -3.83 -6.00 14.48
CA HIS A 84 -2.85 -7.06 14.69
C HIS A 84 -1.62 -6.72 13.84
N GLU A 85 -0.52 -6.33 14.49
CA GLU A 85 0.71 -5.92 13.82
C GLU A 85 1.83 -6.93 14.07
N MET A 86 2.43 -7.41 12.98
CA MET A 86 3.56 -8.33 12.95
C MET A 86 4.76 -7.63 12.30
N LEU A 87 5.97 -7.84 12.83
CA LEU A 87 7.20 -7.20 12.38
C LEU A 87 8.26 -8.23 12.02
N ARG A 88 8.90 -8.03 10.87
CA ARG A 88 10.18 -8.63 10.52
C ARG A 88 11.21 -7.53 10.29
N GLU A 89 12.28 -7.52 11.07
CA GLU A 89 13.39 -6.61 10.87
C GLU A 89 14.47 -7.24 9.98
N SER A 90 15.15 -6.40 9.21
CA SER A 90 16.37 -6.69 8.46
C SER A 90 16.23 -7.89 7.50
N VAL A 91 15.20 -7.85 6.66
CA VAL A 91 14.97 -8.85 5.61
C VAL A 91 15.56 -8.36 4.29
N ASP A 92 16.21 -9.25 3.55
CA ASP A 92 16.68 -8.95 2.20
C ASP A 92 15.47 -8.77 1.27
N LEU A 93 15.44 -7.67 0.53
CA LEU A 93 14.32 -7.29 -0.31
C LEU A 93 13.92 -8.38 -1.32
N PRO A 94 14.86 -9.10 -2.01
CA PRO A 94 14.48 -10.19 -2.91
C PRO A 94 13.79 -11.37 -2.20
N VAL A 95 14.18 -11.67 -0.96
CA VAL A 95 13.54 -12.73 -0.16
C VAL A 95 12.13 -12.30 0.22
N LEU A 96 11.99 -11.07 0.71
CA LEU A 96 10.69 -10.50 1.05
C LEU A 96 9.75 -10.49 -0.16
N LEU A 97 10.20 -9.99 -1.31
CA LEU A 97 9.42 -9.95 -2.55
C LEU A 97 8.94 -11.34 -2.96
N SER A 98 9.82 -12.35 -2.92
CA SER A 98 9.43 -13.73 -3.23
C SER A 98 8.29 -14.23 -2.35
N GLN A 99 8.30 -13.89 -1.05
CA GLN A 99 7.28 -14.31 -0.10
C GLN A 99 5.97 -13.51 -0.24
N LEU A 100 6.07 -12.21 -0.54
CA LEU A 100 4.90 -11.37 -0.78
C LEU A 100 4.16 -11.77 -2.06
N CYS A 101 4.88 -12.24 -3.10
CA CYS A 101 4.26 -12.75 -4.33
C CYS A 101 3.28 -13.90 -4.05
N ASP A 102 3.62 -14.79 -3.12
CA ASP A 102 2.74 -15.91 -2.74
C ASP A 102 1.48 -15.44 -1.98
N ALA A 103 1.47 -14.18 -1.51
CA ALA A 103 0.38 -13.57 -0.78
C ALA A 103 -0.29 -12.40 -1.52
N GLU A 104 -0.09 -12.27 -2.83
CA GLU A 104 -0.66 -11.18 -3.64
C GLU A 104 -2.18 -11.05 -3.46
N GLU A 105 -2.93 -12.16 -3.50
CA GLU A 105 -4.39 -12.12 -3.35
C GLU A 105 -4.80 -11.56 -1.98
N LEU A 106 -4.11 -11.93 -0.90
CA LEU A 106 -4.36 -11.38 0.43
C LEU A 106 -4.08 -9.87 0.45
N LEU A 107 -2.93 -9.46 -0.10
CA LEU A 107 -2.49 -8.06 -0.05
C LEU A 107 -3.32 -7.14 -0.95
N VAL A 108 -3.83 -7.63 -2.08
CA VAL A 108 -4.63 -6.84 -3.02
C VAL A 108 -6.12 -6.91 -2.67
N ASP A 109 -6.66 -8.09 -2.41
CA ASP A 109 -8.10 -8.32 -2.41
C ASP A 109 -8.74 -8.45 -1.02
N ASP A 110 -7.97 -8.55 0.07
CA ASP A 110 -8.52 -8.56 1.43
C ASP A 110 -8.58 -7.18 2.06
N GLY A 111 -9.78 -6.66 2.33
CA GLY A 111 -9.97 -5.32 2.90
C GLY A 111 -9.52 -5.14 4.35
N ALA A 112 -8.96 -6.16 5.02
CA ALA A 112 -8.43 -6.02 6.38
C ALA A 112 -6.90 -6.06 6.44
N THR A 113 -6.22 -6.54 5.40
CA THR A 113 -4.76 -6.75 5.43
C THR A 113 -4.02 -5.62 4.72
N GLY A 114 -2.95 -5.12 5.36
CA GLY A 114 -2.00 -4.17 4.78
C GLY A 114 -0.56 -4.57 5.08
N VAL A 115 0.38 -3.98 4.34
CA VAL A 115 1.82 -4.17 4.53
C VAL A 115 2.55 -2.83 4.41
N VAL A 116 3.52 -2.62 5.29
CA VAL A 116 4.37 -1.43 5.31
C VAL A 116 5.83 -1.86 5.27
N ILE A 117 6.56 -1.37 4.27
CA ILE A 117 7.99 -1.64 4.11
C ILE A 117 8.77 -0.36 4.37
N CYS A 118 9.70 -0.43 5.32
CA CYS A 118 10.51 0.69 5.77
C CYS A 118 11.96 0.49 5.35
N ALA A 119 12.58 1.56 4.83
CA ALA A 119 14.02 1.62 4.68
C ALA A 119 14.71 1.50 6.06
N LYS A 120 15.91 0.94 6.10
CA LYS A 120 16.70 0.81 7.35
C LYS A 120 17.07 2.18 7.90
N SER A 121 17.36 2.22 9.20
CA SER A 121 17.82 3.45 9.87
C SER A 121 19.15 4.00 9.34
N SER A 122 19.93 3.20 8.62
CA SER A 122 21.13 3.62 7.89
C SER A 122 20.83 4.35 6.58
N GLU A 123 19.63 4.20 6.04
CA GLU A 123 19.17 4.78 4.79
C GLU A 123 18.34 6.06 5.03
N PRO A 124 18.16 6.93 4.01
CA PRO A 124 17.22 8.02 4.10
C PRO A 124 15.82 7.52 4.45
N MET A 125 15.16 8.17 5.41
CA MET A 125 13.83 7.77 5.86
C MET A 125 12.84 7.70 4.70
N ALA A 126 12.36 6.48 4.44
CA ALA A 126 11.33 6.17 3.46
C ALA A 126 10.48 4.97 3.91
N GLU A 127 9.18 5.05 3.65
CA GLU A 127 8.21 3.98 3.92
C GLU A 127 7.25 3.86 2.73
N VAL A 128 6.96 2.62 2.31
CA VAL A 128 5.98 2.31 1.26
C VAL A 128 4.90 1.43 1.87
N HIS A 129 3.67 1.91 1.79
CA HIS A 129 2.49 1.27 2.36
C HIS A 129 1.62 0.77 1.22
N LEU A 130 1.24 -0.51 1.27
CA LEU A 130 0.04 -1.03 0.64
C LEU A 130 -0.95 -1.24 1.78
N ASP A 131 -1.79 -0.24 2.04
CA ASP A 131 -2.66 -0.23 3.22
C ASP A 131 -3.91 -1.12 3.03
N ASP A 132 -4.68 -1.29 4.10
CA ASP A 132 -5.95 -2.02 4.10
C ASP A 132 -7.02 -1.35 3.21
N HIS A 133 -6.87 -0.06 2.90
CA HIS A 133 -7.68 0.66 1.91
C HIS A 133 -7.25 0.44 0.46
N LYS A 134 -6.21 -0.38 0.23
CA LYS A 134 -5.70 -0.74 -1.09
C LYS A 134 -5.24 0.46 -1.91
N ALA A 135 -4.68 1.45 -1.21
CA ALA A 135 -3.96 2.55 -1.80
C ALA A 135 -2.46 2.39 -1.55
N LEU A 136 -1.65 3.01 -2.42
CA LEU A 136 -0.22 3.10 -2.23
C LEU A 136 0.11 4.45 -1.59
N ILE A 137 0.64 4.41 -0.37
CA ILE A 137 1.07 5.60 0.36
C ILE A 137 2.57 5.53 0.56
N ILE A 138 3.28 6.56 0.11
CA ILE A 138 4.73 6.63 0.23
C ILE A 138 5.08 7.83 1.09
N TYR A 139 5.90 7.63 2.11
CA TYR A 139 6.49 8.68 2.92
C TYR A 139 7.98 8.73 2.67
N ALA A 140 8.53 9.86 2.22
CA ALA A 140 9.97 10.06 2.16
C ALA A 140 10.31 11.55 2.08
N TYR A 141 11.51 11.93 2.55
CA TYR A 141 12.01 13.30 2.34
C TYR A 141 12.44 13.56 0.89
N ASN A 142 12.85 12.52 0.16
CA ASN A 142 13.11 12.57 -1.27
C ASN A 142 12.11 11.67 -2.01
N LEU A 143 11.08 12.28 -2.60
CA LEU A 143 10.05 11.56 -3.36
C LEU A 143 10.47 11.22 -4.80
N THR A 144 11.56 11.80 -5.30
CA THR A 144 11.97 11.71 -6.71
C THR A 144 12.11 10.26 -7.21
N PRO A 145 12.78 9.34 -6.49
CA PRO A 145 12.91 7.96 -6.95
C PRO A 145 11.56 7.25 -7.11
N PHE A 146 10.65 7.45 -6.15
CA PHE A 146 9.30 6.86 -6.19
C PHE A 146 8.45 7.46 -7.30
N MET A 147 8.56 8.76 -7.57
CA MET A 147 7.89 9.41 -8.69
C MET A 147 8.35 8.82 -10.03
N MET A 148 9.64 8.47 -10.16
CA MET A 148 10.15 7.81 -11.37
C MET A 148 9.54 6.42 -11.55
N VAL A 149 9.37 5.65 -10.47
CA VAL A 149 8.66 4.36 -10.52
C VAL A 149 7.22 4.53 -11.00
N LEU A 150 6.47 5.46 -10.41
CA LEU A 150 5.09 5.74 -10.81
C LEU A 150 4.99 6.19 -12.29
N ASP A 151 5.96 6.98 -12.77
CA ASP A 151 6.04 7.42 -14.17
C ASP A 151 6.32 6.26 -15.13
N ARG A 152 7.22 5.32 -14.77
CA ARG A 152 7.45 4.08 -15.56
C ARG A 152 6.16 3.26 -15.72
N HIS A 153 5.31 3.29 -14.69
CA HIS A 153 3.98 2.67 -14.69
C HIS A 153 2.89 3.52 -15.35
N GLY A 154 3.23 4.69 -15.90
CA GLY A 154 2.27 5.57 -16.57
C GLY A 154 1.27 6.24 -15.63
N LEU A 155 1.48 6.17 -14.32
CA LEU A 155 0.62 6.83 -13.32
C LEU A 155 0.90 8.32 -13.35
N ARG A 156 -0.08 9.10 -13.81
CA ARG A 156 0.07 10.54 -13.93
C ARG A 156 -0.15 11.22 -12.59
N ARG A 157 0.66 12.25 -12.34
CA ARG A 157 0.42 13.18 -11.25
C ARG A 157 -0.84 13.98 -11.55
N ASP A 158 -1.81 13.92 -10.65
CA ASP A 158 -2.97 14.81 -10.64
C ASP A 158 -3.09 15.42 -9.22
N PRO A 159 -2.85 16.74 -9.05
CA PRO A 159 -3.01 17.40 -7.75
C PRO A 159 -4.44 17.30 -7.17
N GLY A 160 -5.45 17.09 -8.02
CA GLY A 160 -6.85 16.90 -7.63
C GLY A 160 -7.26 15.44 -7.45
N HIS A 161 -6.32 14.49 -7.61
CA HIS A 161 -6.58 13.07 -7.50
C HIS A 161 -7.19 12.74 -6.14
N ARG A 162 -8.29 12.00 -6.12
CA ARG A 162 -8.97 11.57 -4.89
C ARG A 162 -8.94 10.06 -4.76
N LEU A 163 -8.63 9.59 -3.56
CA LEU A 163 -8.61 8.17 -3.22
C LEU A 163 -9.96 7.76 -2.64
N VAL A 164 -10.34 6.50 -2.84
CA VAL A 164 -11.59 5.95 -2.28
C VAL A 164 -11.60 6.04 -0.75
N LEU A 165 -10.43 5.88 -0.12
CA LEU A 165 -10.26 5.98 1.33
C LEU A 165 -10.62 7.34 1.94
N GLU A 166 -10.70 8.39 1.12
CA GLU A 166 -11.01 9.76 1.58
C GLU A 166 -12.50 10.03 1.70
N GLU A 167 -13.33 9.14 1.17
CA GLU A 167 -14.78 9.17 1.27
C GLU A 167 -15.28 7.95 2.05
N GLN A 168 -16.59 7.88 2.29
CA GLN A 168 -17.19 6.67 2.83
C GLN A 168 -16.91 5.47 1.91
N HIS A 169 -16.44 4.37 2.49
CA HIS A 169 -16.18 3.11 1.81
C HIS A 169 -16.43 1.92 2.74
N LEU A 170 -16.44 0.73 2.16
CA LEU A 170 -16.64 -0.54 2.84
C LEU A 170 -15.39 -1.40 2.68
N HIS A 171 -14.99 -2.05 3.77
CA HIS A 171 -13.98 -3.11 3.76
C HIS A 171 -14.67 -4.46 3.60
N LEU A 172 -14.16 -5.28 2.69
CA LEU A 172 -14.63 -6.62 2.41
C LEU A 172 -13.47 -7.57 2.70
N GLU A 173 -13.65 -8.45 3.67
CA GLU A 173 -12.65 -9.46 4.01
C GLU A 173 -12.78 -10.67 3.09
N LEU A 174 -11.64 -11.28 2.74
CA LEU A 174 -11.63 -12.58 2.08
C LEU A 174 -12.06 -13.68 3.06
N PRO A 175 -12.64 -14.79 2.56
CA PRO A 175 -12.76 -16.00 3.35
C PRO A 175 -11.37 -16.43 3.88
N ASP A 176 -11.32 -16.86 5.14
CA ASP A 176 -10.11 -17.37 5.78
C ASP A 176 -8.92 -16.37 5.81
N ALA A 177 -9.18 -15.06 5.64
CA ALA A 177 -8.16 -14.01 5.62
C ALA A 177 -7.28 -13.99 6.88
N GLU A 178 -7.86 -14.33 8.03
CA GLU A 178 -7.11 -14.43 9.30
C GLU A 178 -6.09 -15.58 9.28
N GLU A 179 -6.49 -16.75 8.80
CA GLU A 179 -5.57 -17.89 8.67
C GLU A 179 -4.49 -17.62 7.61
N ALA A 180 -4.85 -16.96 6.51
CA ALA A 180 -3.91 -16.54 5.48
C ALA A 180 -2.90 -15.51 6.01
N PHE A 181 -3.35 -14.56 6.83
CA PHE A 181 -2.49 -13.59 7.52
C PHE A 181 -1.50 -14.29 8.46
N ASP A 182 -1.98 -15.19 9.32
CA ASP A 182 -1.13 -15.91 10.27
C ASP A 182 -0.12 -16.80 9.57
N ARG A 183 -0.52 -17.44 8.46
CA ARG A 183 0.37 -18.23 7.60
C ARG A 183 1.47 -17.35 7.01
N LEU A 184 1.12 -16.20 6.41
CA LEU A 184 2.10 -15.28 5.84
C LEU A 184 3.07 -14.76 6.91
N ALA A 185 2.56 -14.38 8.07
CA ALA A 185 3.40 -13.93 9.19
C ALA A 185 4.38 -15.02 9.65
N SER A 186 3.95 -16.27 9.69
CA SER A 186 4.79 -17.44 10.00
C SER A 186 5.86 -17.67 8.93
N GLU A 187 5.48 -17.64 7.64
CA GLU A 187 6.41 -17.78 6.51
C GLU A 187 7.47 -16.67 6.49
N LEU A 188 7.07 -15.43 6.78
CA LEU A 188 7.96 -14.28 6.92
C LEU A 188 8.79 -14.30 8.22
N SER A 189 8.58 -15.29 9.09
CA SER A 189 9.22 -15.38 10.41
C SER A 189 9.09 -14.06 11.21
N MET A 190 7.89 -13.50 11.19
CA MET A 190 7.55 -12.25 11.88
C MET A 190 7.26 -12.49 13.36
N MET A 191 7.46 -11.44 14.15
CA MET A 191 7.13 -11.41 15.57
C MET A 191 6.05 -10.36 15.84
N PRO A 192 5.16 -10.56 16.84
CA PRO A 192 4.22 -9.53 17.24
C PRO A 192 4.94 -8.24 17.62
N VAL A 193 4.44 -7.10 17.13
CA VAL A 193 4.97 -5.79 17.55
C VAL A 193 4.74 -5.65 19.06
N PRO A 194 5.79 -5.40 19.88
CA PRO A 194 5.61 -5.17 21.31
C PRO A 194 4.62 -4.02 21.49
N GLY A 195 3.56 -4.25 22.26
CA GLY A 195 2.48 -3.28 22.42
C GLY A 195 3.05 -1.89 22.69
N LYS A 196 2.77 -0.93 21.79
CA LYS A 196 3.21 0.46 21.92
C LYS A 196 2.87 0.93 23.33
N VAL A 197 3.89 1.14 24.17
CA VAL A 197 3.75 2.05 25.31
C VAL A 197 3.41 3.38 24.67
N ARG A 198 2.13 3.76 24.73
CA ARG A 198 1.65 5.06 24.28
C ARG A 198 2.44 6.11 25.08
N HIS A 199 3.41 6.74 24.44
CA HIS A 199 3.97 8.00 24.92
C HIS A 199 3.06 9.15 24.50
#